data_AF-A0A946ZAE4-F1
#
_entry.id   AF-A0A946ZAE4-F1
#
_cell.length_a   1.000
_cell.length_b   1.000
_cell.length_c   1.000
_cell.angle_alpha   90.00
_cell.angle_beta   90.00
_cell.angle_gamma   90.00
#
_symmetry.space_group_name_H-M   'P 1'
#
loop_
_entity.id
_entity.type
_entity.pdbx_description
1 polymer ?
#
loop_
_entity_poly.entity_id
_entity_poly.type
_entity_poly.pdbx_seq_one_letter_code
_entity_poly.pdbx_strand_id
1 'polypeptide(L)'
;MKKVLLVLTVLMFLIACGGVRKTQEAMNRGNYVQAMHRAMDELADNKSRNSRQPYILLLEESFEKHTEQMLSRIAFLEKEDNEANFETIFKSYSDLNNLQENIRPLLPLYIKDENRNAEFAFRDYTDEILTSKGRLSDYLYTKAKSLISDANTKYDFREAYNDLDYLNRINPDYQVSRNLMDEAYMNGIDYVKVNVMNAT
;
A
#
# COMPACT_ATOMS: atom_id res chain seq x y z
N MET A 1 11.41 -47.91 -14.91
CA MET A 1 11.16 -47.31 -13.57
C MET A 1 12.28 -46.35 -13.13
N LYS A 2 13.56 -46.76 -13.06
CA LYS A 2 14.67 -45.87 -12.66
C LYS A 2 14.82 -44.58 -13.49
N LYS A 3 14.62 -44.65 -14.82
CA LYS A 3 14.66 -43.48 -15.71
C LYS A 3 13.48 -42.51 -15.50
N VAL A 4 12.29 -43.04 -15.17
CA VAL A 4 11.10 -42.23 -14.87
C VAL A 4 11.27 -41.52 -13.52
N LEU A 5 11.85 -42.21 -12.52
CA LEU A 5 12.17 -41.63 -11.22
C LEU A 5 13.21 -40.50 -11.35
N LEU A 6 14.21 -40.66 -12.22
CA LEU A 6 15.25 -39.66 -12.47
C LEU A 6 14.71 -38.42 -13.21
N VAL A 7 13.78 -38.60 -14.14
CA VAL A 7 13.08 -37.47 -14.80
C VAL A 7 12.17 -36.75 -13.81
N LEU A 8 11.45 -37.48 -12.94
CA LEU A 8 10.60 -36.89 -11.89
C LEU A 8 11.40 -36.10 -10.85
N THR A 9 12.57 -36.58 -10.42
CA THR A 9 13.43 -35.82 -9.50
C THR A 9 14.00 -34.56 -10.15
N VAL A 10 14.49 -34.63 -11.39
CA VAL A 10 14.98 -33.44 -12.12
C VAL A 10 13.85 -32.42 -12.33
N LEU A 11 12.63 -32.86 -12.61
CA LEU A 11 11.47 -31.96 -12.75
C LEU A 11 11.12 -31.25 -11.44
N MET A 12 11.24 -31.92 -10.29
CA MET A 12 11.04 -31.27 -8.97
C MET A 12 12.12 -30.22 -8.66
N PHE A 13 13.37 -30.42 -9.08
CA PHE A 13 14.44 -29.43 -8.89
C PHE A 13 14.23 -28.15 -9.72
N LEU A 14 13.64 -28.26 -10.92
CA LEU A 14 13.32 -27.09 -11.76
C LEU A 14 12.24 -26.21 -11.15
N ILE A 15 11.28 -26.80 -10.42
CA ILE A 15 10.22 -26.06 -9.73
C ILE A 15 10.80 -25.31 -8.52
N ALA A 16 11.75 -25.92 -7.80
CA ALA A 16 12.36 -25.34 -6.60
C ALA A 16 13.19 -24.07 -6.88
N CYS A 17 13.86 -23.98 -8.04
CA CYS A 17 14.62 -22.78 -8.43
C CYS A 17 13.77 -21.71 -9.14
N GLY A 18 12.55 -22.04 -9.55
CA GLY A 18 11.68 -21.12 -10.30
C GLY A 18 11.25 -19.90 -9.50
N GLY A 19 11.04 -20.04 -8.19
CA GLY A 19 10.61 -18.95 -7.31
C GLY A 19 11.67 -17.86 -7.14
N VAL A 20 12.92 -18.25 -6.83
CA VAL A 20 14.06 -17.34 -6.72
C VAL A 20 14.27 -16.58 -8.03
N ARG A 21 14.27 -17.29 -9.16
CA ARG A 21 14.42 -16.67 -10.49
C ARG A 21 13.33 -15.63 -10.77
N LYS A 22 12.06 -15.94 -10.51
CA LYS A 22 10.96 -14.98 -10.70
C LYS A 22 11.06 -13.77 -9.78
N THR A 23 11.60 -13.95 -8.58
CA THR A 23 11.80 -12.88 -7.60
C THR A 23 12.94 -11.96 -8.04
N GLN A 24 14.06 -12.52 -8.49
CA GLN A 24 15.14 -11.79 -9.13
C GLN A 24 14.68 -11.05 -10.39
N GLU A 25 13.90 -11.69 -11.26
CA GLU A 25 13.36 -11.06 -12.47
C GLU A 25 12.45 -9.88 -12.13
N ALA A 26 11.64 -9.97 -11.08
CA ALA A 26 10.83 -8.86 -10.60
C ALA A 26 11.72 -7.69 -10.12
N MET A 27 12.72 -7.98 -9.30
CA MET A 27 13.67 -6.98 -8.81
C MET A 27 14.43 -6.29 -9.95
N ASN A 28 14.96 -7.05 -10.90
CA ASN A 28 15.70 -6.53 -12.07
C ASN A 28 14.83 -5.66 -12.99
N ARG A 29 13.50 -5.82 -12.95
CA ARG A 29 12.54 -5.01 -13.69
C ARG A 29 12.04 -3.80 -12.90
N GLY A 30 12.59 -3.53 -11.72
CA GLY A 30 12.14 -2.47 -10.82
C GLY A 30 10.83 -2.76 -10.11
N ASN A 31 10.32 -4.01 -10.17
CA ASN A 31 9.12 -4.42 -9.45
C ASN A 31 9.48 -4.90 -8.03
N TYR A 32 10.01 -3.97 -7.23
CA TYR A 32 10.57 -4.26 -5.91
C TYR A 32 9.51 -4.75 -4.93
N VAL A 33 8.30 -4.18 -4.95
CA VAL A 33 7.17 -4.60 -4.09
C VAL A 33 6.84 -6.08 -4.33
N GLN A 34 6.73 -6.49 -5.58
CA GLN A 34 6.51 -7.91 -5.91
C GLN A 34 7.67 -8.81 -5.47
N ALA A 35 8.92 -8.34 -5.60
CA ALA A 35 10.08 -9.10 -5.16
C ALA A 35 10.08 -9.28 -3.63
N MET A 36 9.83 -8.21 -2.88
CA MET A 36 9.72 -8.23 -1.43
C MET A 36 8.60 -9.15 -0.96
N HIS A 37 7.38 -9.03 -1.50
CA HIS A 37 6.27 -9.91 -1.09
C HIS A 37 6.61 -11.39 -1.29
N ARG A 38 7.14 -11.76 -2.45
CA ARG A 38 7.55 -13.15 -2.70
C ARG A 38 8.64 -13.61 -1.72
N ALA A 39 9.62 -12.77 -1.46
CA ALA A 39 10.68 -13.10 -0.52
C ALA A 39 10.15 -13.25 0.91
N MET A 40 9.28 -12.34 1.36
CA MET A 40 8.64 -12.41 2.68
C MET A 40 7.78 -13.66 2.82
N ASP A 41 6.96 -14.01 1.82
CA ASP A 41 6.12 -15.21 1.84
C ASP A 41 6.97 -16.49 1.99
N GLU A 42 8.06 -16.59 1.23
CA GLU A 42 8.93 -17.75 1.22
C GLU A 42 9.78 -17.87 2.51
N LEU A 43 10.07 -16.74 3.16
CA LEU A 43 10.77 -16.66 4.44
C LEU A 43 9.83 -16.90 5.63
N ALA A 44 8.57 -16.47 5.55
CA ALA A 44 7.56 -16.69 6.59
C ALA A 44 7.26 -18.19 6.79
N ASP A 45 7.27 -18.97 5.71
CA ASP A 45 7.11 -20.43 5.76
C ASP A 45 8.25 -21.09 6.58
N ASN A 46 9.52 -20.85 6.21
CA ASN A 46 10.66 -21.37 6.95
C ASN A 46 11.99 -20.65 6.62
N LYS A 47 12.26 -19.54 7.33
CA LYS A 47 13.45 -18.69 7.13
C LYS A 47 14.82 -19.37 7.32
N SER A 48 14.92 -20.51 8.00
CA SER A 48 16.22 -21.16 8.27
C SER A 48 16.69 -22.16 7.20
N ARG A 49 15.84 -22.50 6.22
CA ARG A 49 16.17 -23.46 5.16
C ARG A 49 17.25 -22.90 4.21
N ASN A 50 18.19 -23.76 3.82
CA ASN A 50 19.25 -23.39 2.86
C ASN A 50 18.68 -22.89 1.53
N SER A 51 17.60 -23.50 1.04
CA SER A 51 16.92 -23.07 -0.20
C SER A 51 16.27 -21.68 -0.10
N ARG A 52 16.19 -21.10 1.10
CA ARG A 52 15.63 -19.77 1.33
C ARG A 52 16.67 -18.66 1.45
N GLN A 53 17.95 -19.01 1.53
CA GLN A 53 19.05 -18.04 1.62
C GLN A 53 19.02 -16.98 0.50
N PRO A 54 18.74 -17.33 -0.78
CA PRO A 54 18.63 -16.31 -1.83
C PRO A 54 17.51 -15.29 -1.59
N TYR A 55 16.40 -15.68 -0.95
CA TYR A 55 15.30 -14.76 -0.66
C TYR A 55 15.68 -13.74 0.41
N ILE A 56 16.63 -14.04 1.31
CA ILE A 56 17.12 -13.07 2.30
C ILE A 56 17.83 -11.92 1.60
N LEU A 57 18.76 -12.23 0.70
CA LEU A 57 19.48 -11.23 -0.10
C LEU A 57 18.54 -10.42 -1.00
N LEU A 58 17.59 -11.11 -1.66
CA LEU A 58 16.59 -10.45 -2.49
C LEU A 58 15.70 -9.50 -1.66
N LEU A 59 15.32 -9.89 -0.45
CA LEU A 59 14.51 -9.04 0.44
C LEU A 59 15.32 -7.80 0.89
N GLU A 60 16.58 -7.99 1.28
CA GLU A 60 17.49 -6.90 1.67
C GLU A 60 17.68 -5.89 0.53
N GLU A 61 18.09 -6.36 -0.65
CA GLU A 61 18.35 -5.48 -1.81
C GLU A 61 17.06 -4.79 -2.31
N SER A 62 15.95 -5.51 -2.39
CA SER A 62 14.69 -4.93 -2.85
C SER A 62 14.11 -3.93 -1.86
N PHE A 63 14.29 -4.14 -0.55
CA PHE A 63 13.92 -3.18 0.48
C PHE A 63 14.71 -1.87 0.33
N GLU A 64 16.04 -1.95 0.19
CA GLU A 64 16.91 -0.78 0.02
C GLU A 64 16.49 0.04 -1.21
N LYS A 65 16.39 -0.62 -2.37
CA LYS A 65 16.03 0.03 -3.64
C LYS A 65 14.62 0.63 -3.63
N HIS A 66 13.66 -0.07 -3.04
CA HIS A 66 12.29 0.42 -2.96
C HIS A 66 12.19 1.63 -2.03
N THR A 67 12.84 1.57 -0.87
CA THR A 67 12.87 2.67 0.10
C THR A 67 13.49 3.92 -0.50
N GLU A 68 14.63 3.78 -1.19
CA GLU A 68 15.27 4.90 -1.90
C GLU A 68 14.35 5.49 -2.98
N GLN A 69 13.72 4.64 -3.80
CA GLN A 69 12.80 5.06 -4.85
C GLN A 69 11.61 5.84 -4.28
N MET A 70 10.99 5.34 -3.21
CA MET A 70 9.84 5.98 -2.58
C MET A 70 10.21 7.31 -1.95
N LEU A 71 11.31 7.38 -1.20
CA LEU A 71 11.76 8.62 -0.57
C LEU A 71 12.12 9.69 -1.62
N SER A 72 12.75 9.30 -2.72
CA SER A 72 13.02 10.20 -3.85
C SER A 72 11.73 10.70 -4.49
N ARG A 73 10.73 9.82 -4.68
CA ARG A 73 9.42 10.21 -5.21
C ARG A 73 8.69 11.16 -4.26
N ILE A 74 8.68 10.88 -2.96
CA ILE A 74 8.07 11.76 -1.97
C ILE A 74 8.75 13.14 -2.00
N ALA A 75 10.08 13.19 -1.97
CA ALA A 75 10.83 14.44 -2.02
C ALA A 75 10.56 15.25 -3.30
N PHE A 76 10.29 14.57 -4.42
CA PHE A 76 9.84 15.24 -5.65
C PHE A 76 8.43 15.81 -5.50
N LEU A 77 7.47 15.02 -5.00
CA LEU A 77 6.07 15.43 -4.83
C LEU A 77 5.91 16.59 -3.82
N GLU A 78 6.70 16.59 -2.76
CA GLU A 78 6.73 17.68 -1.77
C GLU A 78 7.27 18.98 -2.37
N LYS A 79 8.21 18.90 -3.33
CA LYS A 79 8.74 20.09 -4.03
C LYS A 79 7.78 20.66 -5.06
N GLU A 80 6.89 19.84 -5.62
CA GLU A 80 5.85 20.33 -6.53
C GLU A 80 4.81 21.21 -5.82
N ASP A 81 4.69 21.09 -4.50
CA ASP A 81 3.78 21.86 -3.65
C ASP A 81 2.34 21.93 -4.20
N ASN A 82 1.85 20.76 -4.64
CA ASN A 82 0.54 20.60 -5.25
C ASN A 82 -0.37 19.74 -4.36
N GLU A 83 -1.55 20.25 -4.02
CA GLU A 83 -2.55 19.57 -3.17
C GLU A 83 -2.98 18.21 -3.73
N ALA A 84 -2.99 18.05 -5.06
CA ALA A 84 -3.27 16.77 -5.72
C ALA A 84 -2.30 15.64 -5.31
N ASN A 85 -1.13 15.99 -4.78
CA ASN A 85 -0.12 15.04 -4.33
C ASN A 85 -0.27 14.63 -2.86
N PHE A 86 -1.09 15.32 -2.05
CA PHE A 86 -1.18 15.08 -0.60
C PHE A 86 -1.53 13.64 -0.26
N GLU A 87 -2.48 13.05 -1.00
CA GLU A 87 -2.87 11.65 -0.79
C GLU A 87 -1.72 10.69 -1.09
N THR A 88 -1.01 10.92 -2.20
CA THR A 88 0.11 10.08 -2.62
C THR A 88 1.25 10.15 -1.59
N ILE A 89 1.56 11.33 -1.05
CA ILE A 89 2.60 11.51 -0.04
C ILE A 89 2.21 10.77 1.26
N PHE A 90 0.99 10.97 1.76
CA PHE A 90 0.50 10.30 2.97
C PHE A 90 0.52 8.77 2.85
N LYS A 91 0.00 8.24 1.72
CA LYS A 91 0.03 6.80 1.45
C LYS A 91 1.46 6.28 1.36
N SER A 92 2.35 7.00 0.70
CA SER A 92 3.74 6.57 0.51
C SER A 92 4.49 6.44 1.84
N TYR A 93 4.34 7.40 2.76
CA TYR A 93 4.91 7.26 4.11
C TYR A 93 4.28 6.12 4.91
N SER A 94 2.95 5.95 4.81
CA SER A 94 2.24 4.86 5.48
C SER A 94 2.70 3.49 4.97
N ASP A 95 2.89 3.36 3.67
CA ASP A 95 3.37 2.14 3.00
C ASP A 95 4.81 1.80 3.40
N LEU A 96 5.70 2.80 3.47
CA LEU A 96 7.06 2.62 3.99
C LEU A 96 7.05 2.10 5.43
N ASN A 97 6.24 2.70 6.31
CA ASN A 97 6.12 2.22 7.69
C ASN A 97 5.58 0.78 7.76
N ASN A 98 4.48 0.50 7.03
CA ASN A 98 3.87 -0.82 6.98
C ASN A 98 4.84 -1.89 6.46
N LEU A 99 5.68 -1.56 5.48
CA LEU A 99 6.70 -2.46 4.96
C LEU A 99 7.69 -2.88 6.06
N GLN A 100 8.16 -1.93 6.87
CA GLN A 100 9.06 -2.24 7.99
C GLN A 100 8.37 -3.17 9.00
N GLU A 101 7.12 -2.88 9.36
CA GLU A 101 6.33 -3.71 10.29
C GLU A 101 6.09 -5.14 9.75
N ASN A 102 5.98 -5.30 8.43
CA ASN A 102 5.88 -6.62 7.80
C ASN A 102 7.20 -7.40 7.83
N ILE A 103 8.35 -6.71 7.76
CA ILE A 103 9.68 -7.35 7.79
C ILE A 103 10.10 -7.71 9.23
N ARG A 104 9.74 -6.88 10.24
CA ARG A 104 10.16 -7.08 11.64
C ARG A 104 9.96 -8.51 12.17
N PRO A 105 8.81 -9.20 11.96
CA PRO A 105 8.59 -10.56 12.45
C PRO A 105 9.53 -11.61 11.83
N LEU A 106 10.08 -11.33 10.64
CA LEU A 106 11.00 -12.23 9.96
C LEU A 106 12.41 -12.16 10.54
N LEU A 107 12.76 -11.08 11.24
CA LEU A 107 14.08 -10.90 11.83
C LEU A 107 14.31 -11.84 13.04
N PRO A 108 15.57 -12.21 13.34
CA PRO A 108 16.74 -12.01 12.49
C PRO A 108 16.74 -12.93 11.25
N LEU A 109 17.37 -12.48 10.17
CA LEU A 109 17.57 -13.24 8.93
C LEU A 109 19.07 -13.43 8.70
N TYR A 110 19.57 -14.64 8.93
CA TYR A 110 20.99 -14.95 8.83
C TYR A 110 21.40 -15.39 7.42
N ILE A 111 22.42 -14.73 6.86
CA ILE A 111 23.03 -15.01 5.55
C ILE A 111 24.28 -15.84 5.78
N LYS A 112 24.22 -17.13 5.43
CA LYS A 112 25.28 -18.10 5.73
C LYS A 112 26.57 -17.82 4.98
N ASP A 113 26.46 -17.47 3.70
CA ASP A 113 27.63 -17.25 2.83
C ASP A 113 28.41 -15.98 3.22
N GLU A 114 27.74 -15.01 3.83
CA GLU A 114 28.33 -13.75 4.28
C GLU A 114 28.60 -13.70 5.79
N ASN A 115 28.21 -14.76 6.52
CA ASN A 115 28.37 -14.88 7.97
C ASN A 115 27.88 -13.64 8.75
N ARG A 116 26.73 -13.10 8.35
CA ARG A 116 26.08 -11.92 8.97
C ARG A 116 24.56 -12.03 8.95
N ASN A 117 23.89 -11.14 9.66
CA ASN A 117 22.45 -10.93 9.49
C ASN A 117 22.21 -9.94 8.35
N ALA A 118 21.07 -10.08 7.66
CA ALA A 118 20.55 -9.06 6.79
C ALA A 118 20.24 -7.79 7.59
N GLU A 119 20.55 -6.64 7.00
CA GLU A 119 20.40 -5.33 7.60
C GLU A 119 19.32 -4.54 6.86
N PHE A 120 18.38 -3.99 7.62
CA PHE A 120 17.32 -3.15 7.11
C PHE A 120 17.42 -1.79 7.78
N ALA A 121 17.66 -0.73 7.00
CA ALA A 121 17.78 0.63 7.48
C ALA A 121 16.41 1.21 7.88
N PHE A 122 15.81 0.68 8.95
CA PHE A 122 14.51 1.13 9.43
C PHE A 122 14.58 2.56 9.98
N ARG A 123 13.58 3.36 9.62
CA ARG A 123 13.39 4.73 10.07
C ARG A 123 12.00 4.90 10.67
N ASP A 124 11.90 5.75 11.68
CA ASP A 124 10.60 6.19 12.18
C ASP A 124 10.02 7.23 11.21
N TYR A 125 8.82 6.95 10.68
CA TYR A 125 8.08 7.82 9.78
C TYR A 125 6.85 8.46 10.45
N THR A 126 6.72 8.33 11.78
CA THR A 126 5.50 8.73 12.50
C THR A 126 5.17 10.20 12.28
N ASP A 127 6.17 11.09 12.38
CA ASP A 127 5.95 12.53 12.23
C ASP A 127 5.55 12.91 10.80
N GLU A 128 6.16 12.29 9.79
CA GLU A 128 5.83 12.50 8.38
C GLU A 128 4.42 11.97 8.06
N ILE A 129 4.04 10.82 8.60
CA ILE A 129 2.69 10.26 8.48
C ILE A 129 1.66 11.20 9.11
N LEU A 130 1.90 11.66 10.35
CA LEU A 130 0.98 12.56 11.05
C LEU A 130 0.85 13.91 10.33
N THR A 131 1.96 14.47 9.85
CA THR A 131 1.98 15.76 9.15
C THR A 131 1.27 15.67 7.80
N SER A 132 1.60 14.67 6.97
CA SER A 132 0.97 14.47 5.66
C SER A 132 -0.51 14.12 5.79
N LYS A 133 -0.89 13.29 6.78
CA LYS A 133 -2.30 13.02 7.12
C LYS A 133 -3.05 14.30 7.48
N GLY A 134 -2.43 15.18 8.29
CA GLY A 134 -3.02 16.47 8.67
C GLY A 134 -3.31 17.35 7.47
N ARG A 135 -2.32 17.51 6.56
CA ARG A 135 -2.47 18.30 5.31
C ARG A 135 -3.56 17.73 4.40
N LEU A 136 -3.54 16.41 4.19
CA LEU A 136 -4.58 15.74 3.40
C LEU A 136 -5.96 15.92 4.03
N SER A 137 -6.06 15.80 5.36
CA SER A 137 -7.33 15.95 6.07
C SER A 137 -7.92 17.35 5.89
N ASP A 138 -7.07 18.38 6.04
CA ASP A 138 -7.46 19.78 5.88
C ASP A 138 -7.91 20.09 4.44
N TYR A 139 -7.17 19.58 3.46
CA TYR A 139 -7.51 19.69 2.04
C TYR A 139 -8.86 19.04 1.72
N LEU A 140 -9.07 17.78 2.10
CA LEU A 140 -10.33 17.05 1.84
C LEU A 140 -11.52 17.76 2.48
N TYR A 141 -11.37 18.22 3.72
CA TYR A 141 -12.41 18.95 4.43
C TYR A 141 -12.76 20.28 3.74
N THR A 142 -11.74 21.07 3.38
CA THR A 142 -11.92 22.36 2.71
C THR A 142 -12.53 22.20 1.32
N LYS A 143 -12.04 21.22 0.55
CA LYS A 143 -12.58 20.87 -0.77
C LYS A 143 -14.05 20.47 -0.68
N ALA A 144 -14.39 19.53 0.21
CA ALA A 144 -15.77 19.09 0.39
C ALA A 144 -16.70 20.24 0.81
N LYS A 145 -16.24 21.13 1.70
CA LYS A 145 -17.00 22.31 2.11
C LYS A 145 -17.24 23.27 0.94
N SER A 146 -16.26 23.50 0.07
CA SER A 146 -16.44 24.31 -1.14
C SER A 146 -17.42 23.66 -2.10
N LEU A 147 -17.29 22.35 -2.35
CA LEU A 147 -18.20 21.59 -3.21
C LEU A 147 -19.65 21.68 -2.73
N ILE A 148 -19.90 21.60 -1.42
CA ILE A 148 -21.24 21.77 -0.83
C ILE A 148 -21.74 23.21 -1.01
N SER A 149 -20.91 24.21 -0.71
CA SER A 149 -21.27 25.63 -0.81
C SER A 149 -21.59 26.06 -2.25
N ASP A 150 -20.82 25.56 -3.21
CA ASP A 150 -20.88 25.95 -4.62
C ASP A 150 -21.68 24.95 -5.47
N ALA A 151 -22.35 23.98 -4.83
CA ALA A 151 -23.05 22.89 -5.49
C ALA A 151 -24.14 23.41 -6.44
N ASN A 152 -24.10 22.95 -7.69
CA ASN A 152 -25.13 23.20 -8.68
C ASN A 152 -25.90 21.93 -9.04
N THR A 153 -25.33 20.77 -8.74
CA THR A 153 -25.85 19.46 -9.09
C THR A 153 -25.74 18.48 -7.92
N LYS A 154 -26.52 17.40 -7.99
CA LYS A 154 -26.38 16.28 -7.04
C LYS A 154 -25.02 15.58 -7.11
N TYR A 155 -24.31 15.70 -8.24
CA TYR A 155 -22.98 15.13 -8.38
C TYR A 155 -21.96 15.83 -7.49
N ASP A 156 -22.06 17.16 -7.34
CA ASP A 156 -21.18 17.94 -6.47
C ASP A 156 -21.30 17.48 -5.00
N PHE A 157 -22.53 17.27 -4.53
CA PHE A 157 -22.78 16.71 -3.21
C PHE A 157 -22.27 15.27 -3.05
N ARG A 158 -22.38 14.43 -4.09
CA ARG A 158 -21.82 13.06 -4.06
C ARG A 158 -20.30 13.06 -3.99
N GLU A 159 -19.65 13.97 -4.71
CA GLU A 159 -18.20 14.13 -4.64
C GLU A 159 -17.76 14.60 -3.25
N ALA A 160 -18.42 15.62 -2.71
CA ALA A 160 -18.16 16.08 -1.34
C ALA A 160 -18.35 14.96 -0.30
N TYR A 161 -19.40 14.15 -0.43
CA TYR A 161 -19.61 12.98 0.43
C TYR A 161 -18.46 11.99 0.33
N ASN A 162 -17.98 11.68 -0.88
CA ASN A 162 -16.87 10.73 -1.07
C ASN A 162 -15.57 11.23 -0.42
N ASP A 163 -15.28 12.53 -0.55
CA ASP A 163 -14.12 13.16 0.09
C ASP A 163 -14.24 13.10 1.63
N LEU A 164 -15.43 13.36 2.18
CA LEU A 164 -15.71 13.29 3.62
C LEU A 164 -15.69 11.86 4.17
N ASP A 165 -16.19 10.88 3.41
CA ASP A 165 -16.12 9.46 3.77
C ASP A 165 -14.66 8.98 3.79
N TYR A 166 -13.86 9.38 2.80
CA TYR A 166 -12.43 9.07 2.80
C TYR A 166 -11.71 9.75 3.97
N LEU A 167 -11.98 11.03 4.22
CA LEU A 167 -11.48 11.77 5.37
C LEU A 167 -11.79 11.03 6.69
N ASN A 168 -13.03 10.59 6.88
CA ASN A 168 -13.45 9.89 8.10
C ASN A 168 -12.77 8.52 8.26
N ARG A 169 -12.40 7.85 7.16
CA ARG A 169 -11.62 6.60 7.21
C ARG A 169 -10.17 6.82 7.65
N ILE A 170 -9.53 7.90 7.18
CA ILE A 170 -8.11 8.17 7.50
C ILE A 170 -7.94 8.95 8.81
N ASN A 171 -8.91 9.78 9.19
CA ASN A 171 -8.89 10.64 10.36
C ASN A 171 -10.31 10.83 10.91
N PRO A 172 -10.81 9.85 11.67
CA PRO A 172 -12.17 9.91 12.22
C PRO A 172 -12.40 11.17 13.04
N ASP A 173 -13.61 11.72 12.94
CA ASP A 173 -14.04 12.91 13.69
C ASP A 173 -13.25 14.20 13.42
N TYR A 174 -12.50 14.26 12.32
CA TYR A 174 -11.81 15.48 11.90
C TYR A 174 -12.79 16.66 11.74
N GLN A 175 -12.61 17.69 12.57
CA GLN A 175 -13.40 18.93 12.58
C GLN A 175 -14.93 18.74 12.57
N VAL A 176 -15.47 17.66 13.17
CA VAL A 176 -16.91 17.37 13.17
C VAL A 176 -17.47 17.24 11.73
N SER A 177 -16.70 16.62 10.83
CA SER A 177 -17.04 16.38 9.42
C SER A 177 -18.35 15.62 9.19
N ARG A 178 -18.87 14.90 10.20
CA ARG A 178 -20.12 14.12 10.09
C ARG A 178 -21.32 14.96 9.67
N ASN A 179 -21.45 16.19 10.18
CA ASN A 179 -22.60 17.03 9.83
C ASN A 179 -22.59 17.42 8.35
N LEU A 180 -21.41 17.74 7.80
CA LEU A 180 -21.26 18.01 6.37
C LEU A 180 -21.49 16.74 5.53
N MET A 181 -21.11 15.58 6.07
CA MET A 181 -21.31 14.30 5.40
C MET A 181 -22.81 13.98 5.28
N ASP A 182 -23.57 14.20 6.35
CA ASP A 182 -25.03 14.04 6.33
C ASP A 182 -25.71 15.03 5.36
N GLU A 183 -25.26 16.29 5.35
CA GLU A 183 -25.75 17.30 4.41
C GLU A 183 -25.49 16.90 2.95
N ALA A 184 -24.25 16.51 2.64
CA ALA A 184 -23.86 16.05 1.31
C ALA A 184 -24.66 14.80 0.90
N TYR A 185 -24.87 13.86 1.81
CA TYR A 185 -25.67 12.67 1.57
C TYR A 185 -27.12 13.03 1.21
N MET A 186 -27.79 13.84 2.04
CA MET A 186 -29.20 14.19 1.87
C MET A 186 -29.47 14.97 0.57
N ASN A 187 -28.52 15.81 0.15
CA ASN A 187 -28.61 16.59 -1.09
C ASN A 187 -28.14 15.81 -2.33
N GLY A 188 -27.38 14.73 -2.15
CA GLY A 188 -26.89 13.87 -3.25
C GLY A 188 -27.85 12.76 -3.68
N ILE A 189 -28.86 12.41 -2.88
CA ILE A 189 -29.78 11.29 -3.17
C ILE A 189 -30.93 11.66 -4.13
N ASP A 190 -31.41 10.65 -4.85
CA ASP A 190 -32.61 10.74 -5.69
C ASP A 190 -33.80 10.08 -5.00
N TYR A 191 -34.92 10.80 -4.93
CA TYR A 191 -36.18 10.27 -4.39
C TYR A 191 -37.07 9.78 -5.53
N VAL A 192 -37.41 8.49 -5.53
CA VAL A 192 -38.34 7.90 -6.50
C VAL A 192 -39.66 7.60 -5.80
N LYS A 193 -40.74 8.28 -6.24
CA LYS A 193 -42.09 7.98 -5.77
C LYS A 193 -42.74 6.94 -6.66
N VAL A 194 -43.04 5.77 -6.11
CA VAL A 194 -43.75 4.69 -6.81
C VAL A 194 -45.22 4.70 -6.38
N ASN A 195 -46.13 4.84 -7.34
CA ASN A 195 -47.56 4.66 -7.13
C ASN A 195 -47.98 3.32 -7.76
N VAL A 196 -48.53 2.42 -6.95
CA VAL A 196 -49.12 1.16 -7.42
C VAL A 196 -50.63 1.35 -7.57
N MET A 197 -51.12 1.27 -8.79
CA MET A 197 -52.56 1.23 -9.08
C MET A 197 -52.95 -0.21 -9.41
N ASN A 198 -53.83 -0.79 -8.60
CA ASN A 198 -54.43 -2.09 -8.90
C ASN A 198 -55.62 -1.89 -9.82
N ALA A 199 -55.58 -2.47 -11.02
CA ALA A 199 -56.74 -2.56 -11.90
C ALA A 199 -57.65 -3.69 -11.39
N THR A 200 -58.95 -3.39 -11.22
CA THR A 200 -59.99 -4.37 -10.86
C THR A 200 -60.72 -4.81 -12.11
#